data_AF-A0A7G3ZMY3-F1
#
_entry.id   AF-A0A7G3ZMY3-F1
#
_cell.length_a   1.000
_cell.length_b   1.000
_cell.length_c   1.000
_cell.angle_alpha   90.00
_cell.angle_beta   90.00
_cell.angle_gamma   90.00
#
_symmetry.space_group_name_H-M   'P 1'
#
loop_
_entity.id
_entity.type
_entity.pdbx_description
1 polymer ?
#
loop_
_entity_poly.entity_id
_entity_poly.type
_entity_poly.pdbx_seq_one_letter_code
_entity_poly.pdbx_strand_id
1 'polypeptide(L)'
;MSTVTASITDCGGSSATSKSKRTVKARTRQFTSAFLYNVPPSALTGEKSNNCKQCKLFQGTVFVEELLNVNEVGSVDHVPSYQFRFGWRPDKLFCETEIIDNIHKMNEVIKTWGDCFRVMMQCSMNRYVLLELKFRDFDQERGFRDLVCRINDEFEILAELMWD
;
A
#
# COMPACT_ATOMS: atom_id res chain seq x y z
N MET A 1 -29.12 -9.18 19.51
CA MET A 1 -27.96 -10.03 19.13
C MET A 1 -28.10 -10.32 17.66
N SER A 2 -27.21 -9.81 16.81
CA SER A 2 -27.33 -9.91 15.35
C SER A 2 -26.29 -10.89 14.83
N THR A 3 -26.76 -11.96 14.19
CA THR A 3 -25.97 -13.02 13.58
C THR A 3 -25.46 -12.57 12.21
N VAL A 4 -24.14 -12.62 12.00
CA VAL A 4 -23.50 -12.36 10.69
C VAL A 4 -23.46 -13.68 9.91
N THR A 5 -24.11 -13.71 8.75
CA THR A 5 -24.08 -14.84 7.82
C THR A 5 -23.01 -14.60 6.76
N ALA A 6 -22.03 -15.49 6.65
CA ALA A 6 -21.04 -15.46 5.58
C ALA A 6 -21.47 -16.43 4.46
N SER A 7 -21.56 -15.92 3.22
CA SER A 7 -21.83 -16.71 2.02
C SER A 7 -20.55 -17.30 1.44
N ILE A 8 -20.58 -18.60 1.16
CA ILE A 8 -19.48 -19.41 0.62
C ILE A 8 -19.66 -19.52 -0.90
N THR A 9 -18.62 -19.20 -1.66
CA THR A 9 -18.54 -19.54 -3.09
C THR A 9 -17.32 -20.42 -3.28
N ASP A 10 -17.56 -21.69 -3.63
CA ASP A 10 -16.52 -22.71 -3.79
C ASP A 10 -16.30 -22.97 -5.28
N CYS A 11 -15.08 -22.73 -5.76
CA CYS A 11 -14.68 -23.01 -7.14
C CYS A 11 -13.46 -23.93 -7.10
N GLY A 12 -13.67 -25.23 -7.32
CA GLY A 12 -12.64 -26.25 -7.29
C GLY A 12 -11.66 -26.19 -8.48
N GLY A 13 -10.39 -26.50 -8.21
CA GLY A 13 -9.34 -26.70 -9.20
C GLY A 13 -7.96 -26.81 -8.56
N SER A 14 -7.45 -28.03 -8.43
CA SER A 14 -6.18 -28.40 -7.77
C SER A 14 -4.94 -27.87 -8.50
N SER A 15 -4.04 -27.16 -7.80
CA SER A 15 -2.58 -27.22 -8.03
C SER A 15 -1.83 -26.45 -6.91
N ALA A 16 -0.76 -27.06 -6.38
CA ALA A 16 0.18 -26.54 -5.37
C ALA A 16 -0.45 -25.93 -4.10
N THR A 17 -0.34 -26.62 -2.96
CA THR A 17 -0.74 -26.08 -1.64
C THR A 17 0.19 -24.94 -1.21
N SER A 18 0.04 -23.79 -1.86
CA SER A 18 0.29 -22.49 -1.25
C SER A 18 -0.70 -22.41 -0.09
N LYS A 19 -0.21 -22.57 1.14
CA LYS A 19 -1.02 -22.40 2.34
C LYS A 19 -1.65 -21.02 2.27
N SER A 20 -2.95 -20.98 2.00
CA SER A 20 -3.69 -19.73 1.84
C SER A 20 -3.75 -19.04 3.21
N LYS A 21 -2.77 -18.17 3.48
CA LYS A 21 -2.82 -17.28 4.64
C LYS A 21 -4.03 -16.37 4.45
N ARG A 22 -5.02 -16.51 5.32
CA ARG A 22 -6.22 -15.68 5.29
C ARG A 22 -5.87 -14.34 5.94
N THR A 23 -5.93 -13.25 5.18
CA THR A 23 -5.76 -11.90 5.73
C THR A 23 -7.11 -11.34 6.17
N VAL A 24 -7.12 -10.66 7.32
CA VAL A 24 -8.30 -9.93 7.82
C VAL A 24 -7.92 -8.48 8.01
N LYS A 25 -8.76 -7.58 7.49
CA LYS A 25 -8.55 -6.14 7.66
C LYS A 25 -8.82 -5.74 9.11
N ALA A 26 -7.82 -5.17 9.77
CA ALA A 26 -7.90 -4.72 11.15
C ALA A 26 -8.29 -3.24 11.24
N ARG A 27 -7.60 -2.38 10.50
CA ARG A 27 -7.81 -0.93 10.53
C ARG A 27 -7.72 -0.32 9.14
N THR A 28 -8.39 0.82 8.96
CA THR A 28 -8.26 1.64 7.76
C THR A 28 -8.10 3.09 8.18
N ARG A 29 -7.01 3.72 7.74
CA ARG A 29 -6.84 5.18 7.82
C ARG A 29 -7.05 5.78 6.43
N GLN A 30 -7.60 6.99 6.38
CA GLN A 30 -7.97 7.64 5.13
C GLN A 30 -7.35 9.02 5.07
N PHE A 31 -6.75 9.36 3.92
CA PHE A 31 -6.17 10.66 3.64
C PHE A 31 -6.74 11.19 2.33
N THR A 32 -7.50 12.27 2.43
CA THR A 32 -8.20 12.87 1.28
C THR A 32 -7.26 13.82 0.52
N SER A 33 -7.76 14.36 -0.60
CA SER A 33 -7.02 15.35 -1.40
C SER A 33 -5.68 14.85 -1.93
N ALA A 34 -5.60 13.55 -2.20
CA ALA A 34 -4.43 12.90 -2.76
C ALA A 34 -4.42 12.98 -4.29
N PHE A 35 -3.24 13.21 -4.87
CA PHE A 35 -3.00 13.20 -6.30
C PHE A 35 -1.87 12.24 -6.63
N LEU A 36 -2.03 11.47 -7.70
CA LEU A 36 -0.94 10.68 -8.28
C LEU A 36 -0.54 11.26 -9.62
N TYR A 37 0.76 11.33 -9.84
CA TYR A 37 1.39 11.78 -11.07
C TYR A 37 2.31 10.68 -11.62
N ASN A 38 2.49 10.64 -12.93
CA ASN A 38 3.58 9.85 -13.50
C ASN A 38 4.94 10.44 -13.09
N VAL A 39 5.95 9.59 -13.03
CA VAL A 39 7.35 10.00 -12.92
C VAL A 39 7.97 9.97 -14.32
N PRO A 40 8.31 11.11 -14.93
CA PRO A 40 8.93 11.12 -16.25
C PRO A 40 10.36 10.55 -16.17
N PRO A 41 10.88 9.92 -17.24
CA PRO A 41 12.24 9.35 -17.24
C PRO A 41 13.32 10.37 -16.88
N SER A 42 13.14 11.64 -17.27
CA SER A 42 14.02 12.75 -16.93
C SER A 42 14.17 12.97 -15.42
N ALA A 43 13.14 12.66 -14.62
CA ALA A 43 13.20 12.73 -13.16
C ALA A 43 13.95 11.54 -12.51
N LEU A 44 14.30 10.53 -13.32
CA LEU A 44 15.09 9.36 -12.91
C LEU A 44 16.54 9.47 -13.38
N THR A 45 16.76 9.96 -14.61
CA THR A 45 18.09 10.02 -15.24
C THR A 45 18.77 11.39 -15.13
N GLY A 46 18.02 12.44 -14.79
CA GLY A 46 18.53 13.82 -14.82
C GLY A 46 18.71 14.39 -16.23
N GLU A 47 18.43 13.60 -17.27
CA GLU A 47 18.54 14.03 -18.67
C GLU A 47 17.31 14.84 -19.07
N LYS A 48 17.54 16.00 -19.70
CA LYS A 48 16.46 16.87 -20.20
C LYS A 48 15.83 16.26 -21.46
N SER A 49 14.90 15.33 -21.27
CA SER A 49 14.00 14.87 -22.34
C SER A 49 12.78 15.79 -22.44
N ASN A 50 12.61 16.44 -23.60
CA ASN A 50 11.49 17.36 -23.86
C ASN A 50 10.14 16.66 -24.09
N ASN A 51 10.12 15.33 -24.21
CA ASN A 51 8.97 14.59 -24.73
C ASN A 51 8.06 14.00 -23.64
N CYS A 52 8.46 13.99 -22.37
CA CYS A 52 7.67 13.43 -21.28
C CYS A 52 7.51 14.46 -20.15
N LYS A 53 6.30 15.03 -20.04
CA LYS A 53 5.92 15.94 -18.95
C LYS A 53 5.23 15.16 -17.83
N GLN A 54 5.34 15.68 -16.62
CA GLN A 54 4.54 15.22 -15.50
C GLN A 54 3.05 15.52 -15.76
N CYS A 55 2.19 14.54 -15.58
CA CYS A 55 0.74 14.60 -15.75
C CYS A 55 0.04 13.99 -14.53
N LYS A 56 -1.08 14.60 -14.14
CA LYS A 56 -1.92 14.08 -13.06
C LYS A 56 -2.73 12.91 -13.59
N LEU A 57 -2.54 11.74 -13.00
CA LEU A 57 -3.23 10.50 -13.37
C LEU A 57 -4.47 10.27 -12.51
N PHE A 58 -4.41 10.69 -11.24
CA PHE A 58 -5.46 10.41 -10.28
C PHE A 58 -5.64 11.57 -9.29
N GLN A 59 -6.88 11.69 -8.80
CA GLN A 59 -7.29 12.58 -7.72
C GLN A 59 -8.35 11.86 -6.87
N GLY A 60 -8.11 11.74 -5.57
CA GLY A 60 -9.03 11.09 -4.64
C GLY A 60 -8.46 10.92 -3.24
N THR A 61 -8.63 9.71 -2.69
CA THR A 61 -8.28 9.37 -1.31
C THR A 61 -7.26 8.22 -1.30
N VAL A 62 -6.30 8.29 -0.37
CA VAL A 62 -5.45 7.16 0.01
C VAL A 62 -6.09 6.45 1.19
N PHE A 63 -6.33 5.15 1.04
CA PHE A 63 -6.73 4.26 2.12
C PHE A 63 -5.50 3.44 2.51
N VAL A 64 -5.06 3.59 3.76
CA VAL A 64 -4.00 2.76 4.34
C VAL A 64 -4.66 1.68 5.15
N GLU A 65 -4.62 0.45 4.65
CA GLU A 65 -5.22 -0.71 5.29
C GLU A 65 -4.17 -1.49 6.07
N GLU A 66 -4.43 -1.70 7.36
CA GLU A 66 -3.70 -2.61 8.23
C GLU A 66 -4.38 -3.98 8.17
N LEU A 67 -3.61 -4.99 7.85
CA LEU A 67 -4.02 -6.37 7.61
C LEU A 67 -3.34 -7.25 8.65
N LEU A 68 -4.11 -8.18 9.23
CA LEU A 68 -3.59 -9.19 10.12
C LEU A 68 -3.68 -10.55 9.44
N ASN A 69 -2.61 -11.32 9.50
CA ASN A 69 -2.60 -12.68 9.00
C ASN A 69 -3.28 -13.59 10.03
N VAL A 70 -4.23 -14.40 9.57
CA VAL A 70 -4.88 -15.43 10.39
C VAL A 70 -4.36 -16.78 9.93
N ASN A 71 -3.77 -17.49 10.89
CA ASN A 71 -3.18 -18.80 10.67
C ASN A 71 -4.30 -19.85 10.52
N GLU A 72 -3.97 -21.04 10.03
CA GLU A 72 -4.94 -22.14 9.87
C GLU A 72 -5.64 -22.53 11.19
N VAL A 73 -4.99 -22.26 12.33
CA VAL A 73 -5.50 -22.52 13.70
C VAL A 73 -6.38 -21.37 14.22
N GLY A 74 -6.61 -20.33 13.43
CA GLY A 74 -7.36 -19.14 13.84
C GLY A 74 -6.59 -18.19 14.76
N SER A 75 -5.33 -18.49 15.08
CA SER A 75 -4.44 -17.56 15.78
C SER A 75 -4.06 -16.41 14.86
N VAL A 76 -4.08 -15.19 15.39
CA VAL A 76 -3.70 -13.99 14.66
C VAL A 76 -2.18 -13.85 14.76
N ASP A 77 -1.51 -13.80 13.60
CA ASP A 77 -0.10 -13.45 13.53
C ASP A 77 0.07 -12.01 14.02
N HIS A 78 1.00 -11.78 14.93
CA HIS A 78 1.16 -10.48 15.57
C HIS A 78 1.89 -9.47 14.69
N VAL A 79 2.44 -9.90 13.55
CA VAL A 79 3.11 -9.04 12.58
C VAL A 79 2.05 -8.47 11.63
N PRO A 80 1.71 -7.17 11.73
CA PRO A 80 0.77 -6.57 10.81
C PRO A 80 1.41 -6.41 9.43
N SER A 81 0.56 -6.45 8.41
CA SER A 81 0.91 -6.06 7.05
C SER A 81 0.10 -4.84 6.64
N TYR A 82 0.61 -4.05 5.71
CA TYR A 82 0.00 -2.82 5.27
C TYR A 82 -0.20 -2.80 3.75
N GLN A 83 -1.27 -2.16 3.29
CA GLN A 83 -1.48 -1.91 1.85
C GLN A 83 -1.97 -0.48 1.65
N PHE A 84 -1.40 0.22 0.66
CA PHE A 84 -1.89 1.52 0.24
C PHE A 84 -2.80 1.36 -0.98
N ARG A 85 -4.05 1.78 -0.83
CA ARG A 85 -5.08 1.71 -1.88
C ARG A 85 -5.50 3.13 -2.25
N PHE A 86 -5.53 3.43 -3.53
CA PHE A 86 -5.87 4.75 -4.05
C PHE A 86 -7.23 4.66 -4.74
N GLY A 87 -8.20 5.43 -4.28
CA GLY A 87 -9.56 5.33 -4.82
C GLY A 87 -10.43 6.54 -4.51
N TRP A 88 -11.59 6.58 -5.14
CA TRP A 88 -12.60 7.59 -4.82
C TRP A 88 -13.46 7.15 -3.63
N ARG A 89 -13.61 5.83 -3.45
CA ARG A 89 -14.31 5.16 -2.36
C ARG A 89 -13.63 3.81 -2.09
N PRO A 90 -13.84 3.17 -0.93
CA PRO A 90 -13.23 1.87 -0.60
C PRO A 90 -13.55 0.74 -1.61
N ASP A 91 -14.70 0.82 -2.27
CA ASP A 91 -15.20 -0.11 -3.29
C ASP A 91 -14.83 0.29 -4.73
N LYS A 92 -14.33 1.52 -4.94
CA LYS A 92 -13.99 2.07 -6.26
C LYS A 92 -12.55 2.58 -6.29
N LEU A 93 -11.64 1.66 -6.59
CA LEU A 93 -10.21 1.92 -6.65
C LEU A 93 -9.76 2.40 -8.03
N PHE A 94 -8.69 3.18 -8.02
CA PHE A 94 -7.85 3.44 -9.18
C PHE A 94 -6.69 2.44 -9.23
N CYS A 95 -5.97 2.28 -8.11
CA CYS A 95 -4.87 1.33 -7.99
C CYS A 95 -4.55 0.99 -6.54
N GLU A 96 -3.63 0.05 -6.34
CA GLU A 96 -3.10 -0.33 -5.03
C GLU A 96 -1.63 -0.76 -5.12
N THR A 97 -0.97 -0.77 -3.98
CA THR A 97 0.38 -1.31 -3.83
C THR A 97 0.32 -2.81 -3.55
N GLU A 98 1.48 -3.46 -3.65
CA GLU A 98 1.66 -4.77 -3.05
C GLU A 98 1.49 -4.68 -1.52
N ILE A 99 1.20 -5.82 -0.88
CA ILE A 99 1.16 -5.95 0.58
C ILE A 99 2.57 -5.81 1.14
N ILE A 100 2.72 -4.85 2.04
CA ILE A 100 3.93 -4.53 2.80
C ILE A 100 3.89 -5.32 4.10
N ASP A 101 4.73 -6.33 4.24
CA ASP A 101 4.79 -7.21 5.42
C ASP A 101 6.14 -7.16 6.13
N ASN A 102 7.08 -6.31 5.65
CA ASN A 102 8.40 -6.14 6.23
C ASN A 102 9.04 -4.81 5.79
N ILE A 103 10.16 -4.47 6.45
CA ILE A 103 10.93 -3.26 6.21
C ILE A 103 11.49 -3.14 4.79
N HIS A 104 11.88 -4.25 4.15
CA HIS A 104 12.40 -4.22 2.78
C HIS A 104 11.29 -3.84 1.79
N LYS A 105 10.11 -4.45 1.91
CA LYS A 105 8.94 -4.08 1.10
C LYS A 105 8.49 -2.65 1.38
N MET A 106 8.56 -2.18 2.61
CA MET A 106 8.21 -0.80 2.95
C MET A 106 9.09 0.17 2.16
N ASN A 107 10.41 -0.07 2.18
CA ASN A 107 11.39 0.71 1.44
C ASN A 107 11.22 0.59 -0.09
N GLU A 108 10.73 -0.52 -0.62
CA GLU A 108 10.46 -0.66 -2.06
C GLU A 108 9.17 0.07 -2.48
N VAL A 109 8.12 -0.03 -1.66
CA VAL A 109 6.78 0.45 -1.99
C VAL A 109 6.65 1.95 -1.82
N ILE A 110 7.25 2.55 -0.79
CA ILE A 110 7.12 3.98 -0.55
C ILE A 110 8.43 4.61 -0.08
N LYS A 111 8.79 5.75 -0.70
CA LYS A 111 9.93 6.57 -0.28
C LYS A 111 9.54 8.05 -0.27
N THR A 112 10.05 8.77 0.71
CA THR A 112 10.02 10.23 0.69
C THR A 112 11.00 10.75 -0.37
N TRP A 113 10.57 11.70 -1.19
CA TRP A 113 11.39 12.35 -2.21
C TRP A 113 11.14 13.85 -2.22
N GLY A 114 11.98 14.60 -1.49
CA GLY A 114 11.72 16.02 -1.24
C GLY A 114 10.35 16.22 -0.57
N ASP A 115 9.50 17.02 -1.19
CA ASP A 115 8.16 17.38 -0.69
C ASP A 115 7.05 16.42 -1.18
N CYS A 116 7.40 15.26 -1.75
CA CYS A 116 6.42 14.28 -2.19
C CYS A 116 6.80 12.86 -1.77
N PHE A 117 5.91 11.91 -2.07
CA PHE A 117 6.17 10.49 -1.90
C PHE A 117 6.29 9.83 -3.26
N ARG A 118 7.27 8.94 -3.43
CA ARG A 118 7.35 8.01 -4.55
C ARG A 118 6.73 6.69 -4.12
N VAL A 119 5.71 6.24 -4.84
CA VAL A 119 4.94 5.04 -4.54
C VAL A 119 5.08 4.05 -5.69
N MET A 120 5.47 2.81 -5.38
CA MET A 120 5.53 1.71 -6.33
C MET A 120 4.16 1.02 -6.41
N MET A 121 3.43 1.27 -7.49
CA MET A 121 2.13 0.69 -7.73
C MET A 121 2.27 -0.69 -8.38
N GLN A 122 1.55 -1.69 -7.86
CA GLN A 122 1.52 -3.02 -8.47
C GLN A 122 0.50 -3.03 -9.62
N CYS A 123 0.93 -3.51 -10.79
CA CYS A 123 0.08 -3.75 -11.95
C CYS A 123 -0.12 -5.27 -12.14
N SER A 124 -0.82 -5.64 -13.21
CA SER A 124 -0.90 -7.02 -13.67
C SER A 124 0.47 -7.61 -14.00
N MET A 125 0.64 -8.92 -13.77
CA MET A 125 1.81 -9.71 -14.18
C MET A 125 3.14 -9.27 -13.54
N ASN A 126 3.17 -8.95 -12.24
CA ASN A 126 4.37 -8.48 -11.53
C ASN A 126 5.07 -7.30 -12.21
N ARG A 127 4.29 -6.43 -12.86
CA ARG A 127 4.79 -5.16 -13.37
C ARG A 127 4.52 -4.08 -12.35
N TYR A 128 5.45 -3.15 -12.25
CA TYR A 128 5.36 -2.06 -11.29
C TYR A 128 5.49 -0.73 -12.02
N VAL A 129 4.74 0.27 -11.55
CA VAL A 129 4.82 1.63 -12.07
C VAL A 129 5.10 2.57 -10.90
N LEU A 130 6.16 3.36 -11.04
CA LEU A 130 6.51 4.38 -10.07
C LEU A 130 5.64 5.62 -10.28
N LEU A 131 4.97 6.06 -9.21
CA LEU A 131 4.11 7.23 -9.19
C LEU A 131 4.59 8.23 -8.13
N GLU A 132 4.32 9.50 -8.37
CA GLU A 132 4.48 10.58 -7.38
C GLU A 132 3.14 10.86 -6.70
N LEU A 133 3.08 10.65 -5.40
CA LEU A 133 1.97 11.01 -4.53
C LEU A 133 2.21 12.39 -3.90
N LYS A 134 1.24 13.27 -4.08
CA LYS A 134 1.18 14.60 -3.48
C LYS A 134 -0.18 14.81 -2.84
N PHE A 135 -0.22 15.65 -1.81
CA PHE A 135 -1.47 16.07 -1.17
C PHE A 135 -1.71 17.54 -1.45
N ARG A 136 -2.97 17.92 -1.67
CA ARG A 136 -3.34 19.35 -1.75
C ARG A 136 -3.34 20.01 -0.38
N ASP A 137 -3.76 19.25 0.62
CA ASP A 137 -4.01 19.70 1.97
C ASP A 137 -2.82 19.29 2.85
N PHE A 138 -2.22 20.29 3.50
CA PHE A 138 -1.04 20.12 4.33
C PHE A 138 -1.30 19.25 5.56
N ASP A 139 -2.50 19.33 6.15
CA ASP A 139 -2.84 18.52 7.33
C ASP A 139 -2.99 17.05 6.93
N GLN A 140 -3.53 16.78 5.75
CA GLN A 140 -3.60 15.43 5.17
C GLN A 140 -2.20 14.89 4.87
N GLU A 141 -1.33 15.72 4.28
CA GLU A 141 0.05 15.34 3.99
C GLU A 141 0.81 14.99 5.26
N ARG A 142 0.73 15.86 6.29
CA ARG A 142 1.40 15.66 7.57
C ARG A 142 0.92 14.39 8.26
N GLY A 143 -0.40 14.20 8.33
CA GLY A 143 -0.96 12.99 8.94
C GLY A 143 -0.55 11.71 8.19
N PHE A 144 -0.44 11.77 6.87
CA PHE A 144 0.04 10.65 6.06
C PHE A 144 1.52 10.38 6.32
N ARG A 145 2.35 11.42 6.37
CA ARG A 145 3.79 11.33 6.69
C ARG A 145 4.02 10.69 8.05
N ASP A 146 3.31 11.17 9.08
CA ASP A 146 3.41 10.65 10.45
C ASP A 146 3.03 9.16 10.50
N LEU A 147 2.00 8.76 9.74
CA LEU A 147 1.60 7.35 9.64
C LEU A 147 2.68 6.50 8.96
N VAL A 148 3.25 6.97 7.85
CA VAL A 148 4.32 6.27 7.12
C VAL A 148 5.55 6.09 8.01
N CYS A 149 5.96 7.13 8.74
CA CYS A 149 7.05 7.04 9.72
C CYS A 149 6.74 5.99 10.79
N ARG A 150 5.56 6.03 11.40
CA ARG A 150 5.16 5.04 12.41
C ARG A 150 5.19 3.59 11.89
N ILE A 151 4.74 3.36 10.64
CA ILE A 151 4.79 2.02 10.02
C ILE A 151 6.24 1.60 9.80
N ASN A 152 7.10 2.53 9.40
CA ASN A 152 8.53 2.26 9.23
C ASN A 152 9.19 1.85 10.55
N ASP A 153 8.99 2.66 11.60
CA ASP A 153 9.54 2.39 12.94
C ASP A 153 9.05 1.04 13.48
N GLU A 154 7.78 0.71 13.26
CA GLU A 154 7.20 -0.59 13.64
C GLU A 154 7.92 -1.76 12.95
N PHE A 155 8.20 -1.65 11.65
CA PHE A 155 8.95 -2.69 10.94
C PHE A 155 10.43 -2.75 11.30
N GLU A 156 11.07 -1.62 11.62
CA GLU A 156 12.46 -1.58 12.10
C GLU A 156 12.57 -2.29 13.45
N ILE A 157 11.68 -1.99 14.41
CA ILE A 157 11.65 -2.67 15.72
C ILE A 157 11.39 -4.17 15.55
N LEU A 158 10.45 -4.56 14.69
CA LEU A 158 10.17 -5.98 14.44
C LEU A 158 11.37 -6.69 13.79
N ALA A 159 12.09 -6.03 12.90
CA ALA A 159 13.30 -6.60 12.29
C ALA A 159 14.41 -6.81 13.35
N GLU A 160 14.60 -5.87 14.27
CA GLU A 160 15.54 -6.01 15.39
C GLU A 160 15.16 -7.18 16.31
N LEU A 161 13.87 -7.31 16.67
CA LEU A 161 13.40 -8.34 17.60
C LEU A 161 13.43 -9.77 17.03
N MET A 162 13.37 -9.94 15.71
CA MET A 162 13.38 -11.25 15.06
C MET A 162 14.78 -11.72 14.64
N TRP A 163 15.78 -10.83 14.68
CA TRP A 163 17.17 -11.14 14.31
C TRP A 163 18.05 -11.45 15.52
N ASP A 164 17.49 -11.38 16.73
CA ASP A 164 17.97 -11.97 17.98
C ASP A 164 17.29 -13.33 18.27
#